data_AF-A0A920S9K0-F1
#
_entry.id   AF-A0A920S9K0-F1
#
_cell.length_a   1.000
_cell.length_b   1.000
_cell.length_c   1.000
_cell.angle_alpha   90.00
_cell.angle_beta   90.00
_cell.angle_gamma   90.00
#
_symmetry.space_group_name_H-M   'P 1'
#
loop_
_entity.id
_entity.type
_entity.pdbx_description
1 polymer ?
#
loop_
_entity_poly.entity_id
_entity_poly.type
_entity_poly.pdbx_seq_one_letter_code
_entity_poly.pdbx_strand_id
1 'polypeptide(L)'
;MAKTREEWFETLKDADISVGKVYSLEEALDDPQAKHRGMVLEIDTQDVPEGKVRQVATSIHLSDTPGQVGHLGSVTGQHTMEVLAELGFGTGAVSDLFSRKVVQ
;
A
#
# COMPACT_ATOMS: atom_id res chain seq x y z
N MET A 1 21.94 1.31 36.58
CA MET A 1 22.42 1.36 35.18
C MET A 1 21.21 1.11 34.29
N ALA A 2 20.98 1.95 33.28
CA ALA A 2 19.88 1.74 32.33
C ALA A 2 20.29 0.68 31.29
N LYS A 3 19.39 -0.23 30.94
CA LYS A 3 19.56 -1.19 29.83
C LYS A 3 18.95 -0.61 28.55
N THR A 4 19.41 -1.07 27.39
CA THR A 4 18.85 -0.73 26.07
C THR A 4 17.51 -1.42 25.81
N ARG A 5 16.81 -1.02 24.74
CA ARG A 5 15.57 -1.67 24.28
C ARG A 5 15.81 -3.16 24.00
N GLU A 6 16.91 -3.48 23.33
CA GLU A 6 17.30 -4.84 22.95
C GLU A 6 17.58 -5.67 24.19
N GLU A 7 18.38 -5.16 25.11
CA GLU A 7 18.73 -5.87 26.35
C GLU A 7 17.49 -6.16 27.21
N TRP A 8 16.55 -5.22 27.30
CA TRP A 8 15.27 -5.44 27.98
C TRP A 8 14.43 -6.50 27.27
N PHE A 9 14.30 -6.42 25.94
CA PHE A 9 13.52 -7.39 25.18
C PHE A 9 14.10 -8.80 25.33
N GLU A 10 15.41 -8.98 25.15
CA GLU A 10 16.06 -10.29 25.30
C GLU A 10 15.94 -10.85 26.72
N THR A 11 15.90 -10.00 27.76
CA THR A 11 15.69 -10.43 29.15
C THR A 11 14.25 -10.91 29.37
N LEU A 12 13.26 -10.30 28.70
CA LEU A 12 11.84 -10.45 29.02
C LEU A 12 11.10 -11.40 28.05
N LYS A 13 11.59 -11.60 26.83
CA LYS A 13 10.88 -12.34 25.77
C LYS A 13 10.53 -13.79 26.12
N ASP A 14 11.34 -14.42 26.98
CA ASP A 14 11.18 -15.81 27.42
C ASP A 14 10.52 -15.92 28.82
N ALA A 15 10.17 -14.78 29.41
CA ALA A 15 9.34 -14.74 30.62
C ALA A 15 7.87 -14.89 30.23
N ASP A 16 7.02 -15.32 31.18
CA ASP A 16 5.55 -15.37 31.01
C ASP A 16 4.93 -13.96 31.06
N ILE A 17 5.41 -13.08 30.16
CA ILE A 17 5.10 -11.65 30.09
C ILE A 17 4.94 -11.28 28.61
N SER A 18 3.85 -10.60 28.29
CA SER A 18 3.66 -10.01 26.97
C SER A 18 4.58 -8.81 26.79
N VAL A 19 5.65 -8.97 26.00
CA VAL A 19 6.61 -7.92 25.68
C VAL A 19 6.80 -7.81 24.17
N GLY A 20 6.91 -6.58 23.67
CA GLY A 20 7.18 -6.28 22.27
C GLY A 20 8.10 -5.07 22.16
N LYS A 21 8.95 -5.05 21.13
CA LYS A 21 9.76 -3.87 20.82
C LYS A 21 8.85 -2.80 20.22
N VAL A 22 9.05 -1.54 20.62
CA VAL A 22 8.48 -0.41 19.88
C VAL A 22 9.34 -0.23 18.62
N TYR A 23 8.74 -0.51 17.47
CA TYR A 23 9.41 -0.43 16.17
C TYR A 23 9.34 0.96 15.55
N SER A 24 10.39 1.29 14.81
CA SER A 24 10.30 2.29 13.74
C SER A 24 9.44 1.75 12.58
N LEU A 25 9.04 2.62 11.65
CA LEU A 25 8.31 2.18 10.47
C LEU A 25 9.13 1.20 9.62
N GLU A 26 10.43 1.46 9.45
CA GLU A 26 11.33 0.60 8.70
C GLU A 26 11.44 -0.79 9.35
N GLU A 27 11.65 -0.85 10.67
CA GLU A 27 11.69 -2.11 11.42
C GLU A 27 10.40 -2.90 11.27
N ALA A 28 9.24 -2.24 11.34
CA ALA A 28 7.94 -2.89 11.21
C ALA A 28 7.70 -3.45 9.79
N LEU A 29 8.11 -2.73 8.75
CA LEU A 29 7.97 -3.18 7.36
C LEU A 29 8.95 -4.30 7.00
N ASP A 30 10.09 -4.36 7.70
CA ASP A 30 11.13 -5.35 7.49
C ASP A 30 11.10 -6.55 8.44
N ASP A 31 10.16 -6.55 9.38
CA ASP A 31 9.97 -7.61 10.36
C ASP A 31 9.79 -9.00 9.70
N PRO A 32 10.44 -10.06 10.22
CA PRO A 32 10.34 -11.40 9.65
C PRO A 32 8.90 -11.92 9.55
N GLN A 33 8.03 -11.60 10.52
CA GLN A 33 6.63 -12.01 10.49
C GLN A 33 5.84 -11.23 9.45
N ALA A 34 6.10 -9.92 9.30
CA ALA A 34 5.50 -9.11 8.23
C ALA A 34 5.84 -9.67 6.85
N LYS A 35 7.11 -10.03 6.61
CA LYS A 35 7.59 -10.67 5.37
C LYS A 35 6.96 -12.05 5.17
N HIS A 36 6.98 -12.91 6.19
CA HIS A 36 6.41 -14.25 6.12
C HIS A 36 4.92 -14.22 5.78
N ARG A 37 4.19 -13.24 6.32
CA ARG A 37 2.75 -13.06 6.03
C ARG A 37 2.46 -12.35 4.71
N GLY A 38 3.47 -11.87 3.98
CA GLY A 38 3.27 -11.10 2.74
C GLY A 38 2.62 -9.75 2.98
N MET A 39 2.89 -9.11 4.13
CA MET A 39 2.28 -7.83 4.52
C MET A 39 2.87 -6.62 3.80
N VAL A 40 3.98 -6.81 3.09
CA VAL A 40 4.65 -5.77 2.30
C VAL A 40 4.94 -6.34 0.92
N LEU A 41 4.43 -5.66 -0.11
CA LEU A 41 4.53 -6.04 -1.51
C LEU A 41 5.50 -5.10 -2.22
N GLU A 42 6.22 -5.62 -3.21
CA GLU A 42 6.85 -4.81 -4.24
C GLU A 42 6.00 -4.91 -5.50
N ILE A 43 5.54 -3.76 -6.00
CA ILE A 43 4.70 -3.66 -7.19
C ILE A 43 5.47 -2.89 -8.25
N ASP A 44 5.71 -3.54 -9.39
CA ASP A 44 6.38 -2.91 -10.54
C ASP A 44 5.45 -1.87 -11.18
N THR A 45 6.00 -0.70 -11.51
CA THR A 45 5.27 0.38 -12.19
C THR A 45 6.22 1.26 -12.98
N GLN A 46 5.73 1.80 -14.10
CA GLN A 46 6.46 2.76 -14.93
C GLN A 46 6.24 4.21 -14.47
N ASP A 47 5.35 4.44 -13.51
CA ASP A 47 4.93 5.78 -13.06
C ASP A 47 5.94 6.42 -12.09
N VAL A 48 6.90 5.65 -11.58
CA VAL A 48 7.97 6.13 -10.69
C VAL A 48 9.36 5.83 -11.27
N PRO A 49 10.37 6.69 -11.06
CA PRO A 49 11.71 6.50 -11.60
C PRO A 49 12.38 5.17 -11.20
N GLU A 50 12.08 4.67 -10.00
CA GLU A 50 12.65 3.44 -9.45
C GLU A 50 12.08 2.16 -10.09
N GLY A 51 11.01 2.28 -10.88
CA GLY A 51 10.37 1.16 -11.58
C GLY A 51 9.51 0.25 -10.68
N LYS A 52 9.47 0.53 -9.37
CA LYS A 52 8.73 -0.26 -8.38
C LYS A 52 8.36 0.56 -7.14
N VAL A 53 7.27 0.15 -6.49
CA VAL A 53 6.76 0.77 -5.26
C VAL A 53 6.62 -0.29 -4.17
N ARG A 54 7.10 0.03 -2.97
CA ARG A 54 6.89 -0.79 -1.77
C ARG A 54 5.56 -0.41 -1.13
N GLN A 55 4.60 -1.35 -1.10
CA GLN A 55 3.21 -1.12 -0.71
C GLN A 55 2.81 -2.04 0.44
N VAL A 56 2.08 -1.51 1.42
CA VAL A 56 1.47 -2.33 2.48
C VAL A 56 0.31 -3.14 1.88
N ALA A 57 0.31 -4.44 2.13
CA ALA A 57 -0.70 -5.37 1.63
C ALA A 57 -2.04 -5.24 2.38
N THR A 58 -3.07 -5.93 1.88
CA THR A 58 -4.32 -6.13 2.62
C THR A 58 -4.04 -6.90 3.91
N SER A 59 -4.40 -6.33 5.07
CA SER A 59 -4.12 -6.94 6.38
C SER A 59 -4.96 -8.18 6.69
N ILE A 60 -6.09 -8.35 6.00
CA ILE A 60 -7.01 -9.47 6.17
C ILE A 60 -6.79 -10.47 5.03
N HIS A 61 -6.47 -11.71 5.40
CA HIS A 61 -6.35 -12.82 4.46
C HIS A 61 -7.63 -13.64 4.49
N LEU A 62 -8.30 -13.75 3.35
CA LEU A 62 -9.48 -14.58 3.17
C LEU A 62 -9.08 -15.85 2.41
N SER A 63 -9.57 -17.01 2.85
CA SER A 63 -9.25 -18.30 2.22
C SER A 63 -9.85 -18.44 0.83
N ASP A 64 -11.10 -17.99 0.67
CA ASP A 64 -11.91 -18.26 -0.53
C ASP A 64 -11.81 -17.11 -1.54
N THR A 65 -11.66 -15.88 -1.05
CA THR A 65 -11.55 -14.66 -1.87
C THR A 65 -10.35 -13.82 -1.43
N PRO A 66 -9.10 -14.27 -1.65
CA PRO A 66 -7.92 -13.52 -1.25
C PRO A 66 -7.93 -12.10 -1.83
N GLY A 67 -7.74 -11.10 -0.98
CA GLY A 67 -7.61 -9.71 -1.41
C GLY A 67 -6.33 -9.49 -2.22
N GLN A 68 -6.37 -8.59 -3.20
CA GLN A 68 -5.22 -8.24 -4.03
C GLN A 68 -5.16 -6.72 -4.20
N VAL A 69 -3.95 -6.18 -4.29
CA VAL A 69 -3.73 -4.78 -4.67
C VAL A 69 -3.83 -4.71 -6.19
N GLY A 70 -4.98 -4.27 -6.70
CA GLY A 70 -5.25 -4.24 -8.15
C GLY A 70 -4.56 -3.10 -8.90
N HIS A 71 -4.44 -1.93 -8.26
CA HIS A 71 -3.83 -0.74 -8.85
C HIS A 71 -3.05 0.04 -7.80
N LEU A 72 -1.99 0.72 -8.24
CA LEU A 72 -1.32 1.75 -7.46
C LEU A 72 -2.15 3.04 -7.48
N GLY A 73 -1.72 4.02 -6.67
CA GLY A 73 -2.35 5.34 -6.68
C GLY A 73 -2.33 5.96 -8.07
N SER A 74 -3.44 6.57 -8.47
CA SER A 74 -3.57 7.26 -9.74
C SER A 74 -3.39 8.77 -9.58
N VAL A 75 -2.92 9.43 -10.62
CA VAL A 75 -2.93 10.91 -10.67
C VAL A 75 -4.34 11.43 -10.93
N THR A 76 -4.59 12.68 -10.54
CA THR A 76 -5.87 13.34 -10.81
C THR A 76 -6.15 13.35 -12.31
N GLY A 77 -7.34 12.88 -12.70
CA GLY A 77 -7.78 12.85 -14.09
C GLY A 77 -7.40 11.60 -14.89
N GLN A 78 -6.56 10.71 -14.35
CA GLN A 78 -6.01 9.55 -15.07
C GLN A 78 -7.09 8.66 -15.73
N HIS A 79 -8.21 8.44 -15.05
CA HIS A 79 -9.30 7.58 -15.53
C HIS A 79 -10.53 8.36 -16.02
N THR A 80 -10.50 9.70 -16.07
CA THR A 80 -11.67 10.52 -16.42
C THR A 80 -12.25 10.14 -17.78
N MET A 81 -11.39 9.99 -18.80
CA MET A 81 -11.83 9.66 -20.15
C MET A 81 -12.45 8.27 -20.24
N GLU A 82 -11.82 7.28 -19.61
CA GLU A 82 -12.29 5.89 -19.56
C GLU A 82 -13.66 5.80 -18.89
N VAL A 83 -13.80 6.38 -17.70
CA VAL A 83 -15.07 6.38 -16.96
C VAL A 83 -16.18 7.11 -17.72
N LEU A 84 -15.90 8.24 -18.36
CA LEU A 84 -16.91 8.95 -19.17
C LEU A 84 -17.35 8.12 -20.38
N ALA A 85 -16.43 7.39 -21.01
CA ALA A 85 -16.76 6.50 -22.12
C ALA A 85 -17.64 5.33 -21.66
N GLU A 86 -17.33 4.71 -20.51
CA GLU A 86 -18.15 3.65 -19.90
C GLU A 86 -19.56 4.11 -19.55
N LEU A 87 -19.70 5.38 -19.14
CA LEU A 87 -20.99 6.01 -18.87
C LEU A 87 -21.78 6.36 -20.15
N GLY A 88 -21.21 6.13 -21.34
CA GLY A 88 -21.87 6.33 -22.62
C GLY A 88 -21.74 7.75 -23.19
N PHE A 89 -20.81 8.57 -22.69
CA PHE A 89 -20.55 9.88 -23.29
C PHE A 89 -19.84 9.71 -24.63
N GLY A 90 -20.38 10.37 -25.67
CA GLY A 90 -19.71 10.45 -26.96
C GLY A 90 -18.41 11.26 -26.88
N THR A 91 -17.43 10.93 -27.73
CA THR A 91 -16.10 11.57 -27.75
C THR A 91 -16.18 13.10 -27.86
N GLY A 92 -17.12 13.63 -28.64
CA GLY A 92 -17.34 15.08 -28.77
C GLY A 92 -17.81 15.74 -27.47
N ALA A 93 -18.71 15.08 -26.72
CA ALA A 93 -19.19 15.56 -25.43
C ALA A 93 -18.06 15.53 -24.38
N VAL A 94 -17.25 14.47 -24.38
CA VAL A 94 -16.07 14.37 -23.49
C VAL A 94 -15.09 15.51 -23.78
N SER A 95 -14.72 15.74 -25.05
CA SER A 95 -13.83 16.85 -25.42
C SER A 95 -14.38 18.22 -25.01
N ASP A 96 -15.69 18.45 -25.13
CA ASP A 96 -16.32 19.68 -24.66
C ASP A 96 -16.13 19.88 -23.14
N LEU A 97 -16.34 18.82 -22.34
CA LEU A 97 -16.15 18.88 -20.87
C LEU A 97 -14.71 19.23 -20.48
N PHE A 98 -13.71 18.67 -21.16
CA PHE A 98 -12.30 19.04 -20.98
C PHE A 98 -12.04 20.49 -21.39
N SER A 99 -12.59 20.94 -22.52
CA SER A 99 -12.40 22.32 -23.01
C SER A 99 -12.96 23.37 -22.05
N ARG A 100 -14.10 23.07 -21.43
CA ARG A 100 -14.75 23.92 -20.42
C ARG A 100 -14.18 23.75 -19.02
N LYS A 101 -13.18 22.87 -18.84
CA LYS A 101 -12.55 22.54 -17.54
C LYS A 101 -13.56 22.08 -16.48
N VAL A 102 -14.63 21.41 -16.93
CA VAL A 102 -15.62 20.78 -16.04
C VAL A 102 -15.03 19.48 -15.46
N VAL A 103 -14.14 18.84 -16.21
CA VAL A 103 -13.38 17.64 -15.83
C VAL A 103 -11.89 17.88 -16.07
N GLN A 104 -11.05 17.04 -15.46
CA GLN A 104 -9.59 17.06 -15.56
C GLN A 104 -9.05 15.75 -16.11
#